data_AF-A0AAN7T3I3-F1
#
_entry.id   AF-A0AAN7T3I3-F1
#
_cell.length_a   1.000
_cell.length_b   1.000
_cell.length_c   1.000
_cell.angle_alpha   90.00
_cell.angle_beta   90.00
_cell.angle_gamma   90.00
#
_symmetry.space_group_name_H-M   'P 1'
#
loop_
_entity.id
_entity.type
_entity.pdbx_description
1 polymer ?
#
loop_
_entity_poly.entity_id
_entity_poly.type
_entity_poly.pdbx_seq_one_letter_code
_entity_poly.pdbx_strand_id
1 'polypeptide(L)'
;MSWFQKSFTLPSKSRGSYLITDEVVKNLPEIKDYKIGLLNLFVQHTSCGLSLNENWDSDVREDMSDALDRLAPEDKKGTLYRHSAEGLDDMPVRA
;
A
#
# COMPACT_ATOMS: atom_id res chain seq x y z
N MET A 1 20.11 -10.13 21.07
CA MET A 1 19.08 -9.45 20.26
C MET A 1 18.85 -10.29 19.03
N SER A 2 17.66 -10.87 18.86
CA SER A 2 17.31 -11.57 17.63
C SER A 2 16.71 -10.56 16.65
N TRP A 3 17.11 -10.66 15.39
CA TRP A 3 16.53 -9.94 14.26
C TRP A 3 16.00 -10.99 13.28
N PHE A 4 14.77 -10.81 12.80
CA PHE A 4 14.16 -11.70 11.84
C PHE A 4 13.77 -10.90 10.60
N GLN A 5 14.08 -11.43 9.43
CA GLN A 5 13.73 -10.81 8.15
C GLN A 5 13.16 -11.88 7.23
N LYS A 6 12.06 -11.54 6.57
CA LYS A 6 11.38 -12.40 5.63
C LYS A 6 10.73 -11.58 4.54
N SER A 7 10.81 -12.09 3.31
CA SER A 7 10.08 -11.56 2.16
C SER A 7 8.89 -12.46 1.86
N PHE A 8 7.75 -11.86 1.55
CA PHE A 8 6.55 -12.55 1.10
C PHE A 8 5.81 -11.68 0.08
N THR A 9 4.93 -12.30 -0.70
CA THR A 9 4.20 -11.64 -1.78
C THR A 9 2.73 -11.52 -1.40
N LEU A 10 2.14 -10.37 -1.66
CA LEU A 10 0.70 -10.14 -1.55
C LEU A 10 0.02 -10.45 -2.89
N PRO A 11 -1.23 -10.95 -2.90
CA PRO A 11 -1.97 -11.15 -4.13
C PRO A 11 -2.21 -9.82 -4.85
N SER A 12 -2.19 -9.82 -6.19
CA SER A 12 -2.51 -8.65 -6.98
C SER A 12 -3.96 -8.22 -6.76
N LYS A 13 -4.18 -6.91 -6.72
CA LYS A 13 -5.48 -6.27 -6.59
C LYS A 13 -5.59 -5.16 -7.64
N SER A 14 -6.82 -4.78 -7.97
CA SER A 14 -7.08 -3.56 -8.73
C SER A 14 -6.65 -2.32 -7.94
N ARG A 15 -6.71 -1.12 -8.53
CA ARG A 15 -6.49 0.13 -7.81
C ARG A 15 -7.45 0.24 -6.61
N GLY A 16 -6.93 0.70 -5.47
CA GLY A 16 -7.71 0.95 -4.26
C GLY A 16 -6.92 0.66 -2.97
N SER A 17 -7.59 0.87 -1.83
CA SER A 17 -7.04 0.61 -0.50
C SER A 17 -7.53 -0.72 0.06
N TYR A 18 -6.59 -1.57 0.49
CA TYR A 18 -6.88 -2.93 0.98
C TYR A 18 -6.29 -3.17 2.36
N LEU A 19 -7.01 -3.94 3.17
CA LEU A 19 -6.52 -4.41 4.45
C LEU A 19 -5.57 -5.58 4.23
N ILE A 20 -4.36 -5.45 4.77
CA ILE A 20 -3.31 -6.47 4.65
C ILE A 20 -2.84 -7.01 6.00
N THR A 21 -3.44 -6.57 7.12
CA THR A 21 -3.03 -6.96 8.47
C THR A 21 -3.00 -8.47 8.65
N ASP A 22 -4.05 -9.16 8.21
CA ASP A 22 -4.13 -10.63 8.32
C ASP A 22 -3.08 -11.34 7.46
N GLU A 23 -2.81 -10.83 6.25
CA GLU A 23 -1.76 -11.35 5.39
C GLU A 23 -0.37 -11.16 6.02
N VAL A 24 -0.11 -9.99 6.62
CA VAL A 24 1.16 -9.72 7.32
C VAL A 24 1.32 -10.67 8.51
N VAL A 25 0.31 -10.82 9.37
CA VAL A 25 0.36 -11.70 10.57
C VAL A 25 0.48 -13.17 10.18
N LYS A 26 -0.20 -13.60 9.11
CA LYS A 26 -0.11 -14.96 8.59
C LYS A 26 1.28 -15.27 8.03
N ASN A 27 1.90 -14.31 7.34
CA ASN A 27 3.22 -14.49 6.74
C ASN A 27 4.38 -14.27 7.72
N LEU A 28 4.15 -13.57 8.84
CA LEU A 28 5.14 -13.31 9.90
C LEU A 28 4.68 -13.88 11.28
N PRO A 29 4.49 -15.21 11.41
CA PRO A 29 4.10 -15.80 12.69
C PRO A 29 5.11 -15.55 13.82
N GLU A 30 6.38 -15.30 13.48
CA GLU A 30 7.49 -15.05 14.40
C GLU A 30 7.29 -13.77 15.23
N ILE A 31 6.42 -12.84 14.80
CA ILE A 31 6.04 -11.66 15.60
C ILE A 31 5.54 -12.06 17.00
N LYS A 32 4.90 -13.22 17.13
CA LYS A 32 4.35 -13.72 18.41
C LYS A 32 5.43 -14.05 19.45
N ASP A 33 6.67 -14.27 19.01
CA ASP A 33 7.80 -14.58 19.89
C ASP A 33 8.38 -13.32 20.56
N TYR A 34 8.01 -12.13 20.07
CA TYR A 34 8.47 -10.85 20.58
C TYR A 34 7.39 -10.19 21.44
N LYS A 35 7.72 -9.90 22.71
CA LYS A 35 6.84 -9.06 23.56
C LYS A 35 6.92 -7.58 23.19
N ILE A 36 8.12 -7.12 22.83
CA ILE A 36 8.43 -5.73 22.46
C ILE A 36 9.47 -5.79 21.35
N GLY A 37 9.28 -5.03 20.29
CA GLY A 37 10.18 -4.99 19.15
C GLY A 37 9.83 -3.88 18.16
N LEU A 38 10.57 -3.82 17.06
CA LEU A 38 10.32 -2.92 15.93
C LEU A 38 10.02 -3.77 14.70
N LEU A 39 8.88 -3.53 14.06
CA LEU A 39 8.54 -4.11 12.77
C LEU A 39 8.79 -3.07 11.67
N ASN A 40 9.65 -3.42 10.71
CA ASN A 40 9.82 -2.64 9.49
C ASN A 40 9.16 -3.41 8.34
N LEU A 41 8.16 -2.79 7.70
CA LEU A 41 7.53 -3.31 6.49
C LEU A 41 8.00 -2.45 5.32
N PHE A 42 8.67 -3.08 4.36
CA PHE A 42 9.17 -2.43 3.16
C PHE A 42 8.50 -3.02 1.92
N VAL A 43 7.80 -2.17 1.17
CA VAL A 43 7.20 -2.53 -0.11
C VAL A 43 8.23 -2.34 -1.21
N GLN A 44 8.55 -3.44 -1.91
CA GLN A 44 9.51 -3.47 -3.01
C GLN A 44 8.85 -3.15 -4.36
N HIS A 45 7.93 -2.19 -4.37
CA HIS A 45 7.20 -1.73 -5.55
C HIS A 45 7.13 -0.20 -5.55
N THR A 46 7.12 0.39 -6.74
CA THR A 46 7.04 1.85 -6.91
C THR A 46 5.63 2.35 -7.22
N SER A 47 4.69 1.42 -7.42
CA SER A 47 3.29 1.69 -7.77
C SER A 47 2.32 1.27 -6.65
N CYS A 48 2.80 1.14 -5.41
CA CYS A 48 1.94 0.99 -4.24
C CYS A 48 2.66 1.46 -2.97
N GLY A 49 1.90 1.73 -1.92
CA GLY A 49 2.40 2.18 -0.62
C GLY A 49 1.73 1.44 0.53
N LEU A 50 2.32 1.56 1.72
CA LEU A 50 1.70 1.13 2.98
C LEU A 50 1.16 2.35 3.71
N SER A 51 -0.06 2.25 4.22
CA SER A 51 -0.64 3.22 5.13
C SER A 51 -1.11 2.53 6.40
N LEU A 52 -1.13 3.27 7.50
CA LEU A 52 -1.76 2.88 8.75
C LEU A 52 -2.94 3.82 8.98
N ASN A 53 -4.13 3.24 9.14
CA ASN A 53 -5.35 4.01 9.35
C ASN A 53 -6.33 3.21 10.22
N GLU A 54 -7.43 3.85 10.61
CA GLU A 54 -8.57 3.21 11.26
C GLU A 54 -9.19 2.14 10.36
N ASN A 55 -9.65 1.05 10.99
CA ASN A 55 -10.30 -0.09 10.33
C ASN A 55 -11.60 -0.48 11.06
N TRP A 56 -12.31 0.50 11.61
CA TRP A 56 -13.62 0.27 12.23
C TRP A 56 -14.76 0.38 11.21
N ASP A 57 -14.68 1.38 10.33
CA ASP A 57 -15.68 1.65 9.31
C ASP A 57 -15.15 1.27 7.92
N SER A 58 -15.98 0.60 7.12
CA SER A 58 -15.66 0.29 5.73
C SER A 58 -15.44 1.54 4.89
N ASP A 59 -16.13 2.62 5.22
CA ASP A 59 -16.16 3.87 4.46
C ASP A 59 -14.81 4.57 4.48
N VAL A 60 -13.99 4.37 5.52
CA VAL A 60 -12.61 4.92 5.61
C VAL A 60 -11.75 4.47 4.42
N ARG A 61 -12.00 3.26 3.88
CA ARG A 61 -11.26 2.75 2.71
C ARG A 61 -11.69 3.43 1.42
N GLU A 62 -12.98 3.71 1.30
CA GLU A 62 -13.56 4.43 0.16
C GLU A 62 -13.10 5.88 0.21
N ASP A 63 -13.21 6.55 1.37
CA ASP A 63 -12.73 7.91 1.60
C ASP A 63 -11.24 8.08 1.30
N MET A 64 -10.41 7.10 1.71
CA MET A 64 -8.98 7.13 1.38
C MET A 64 -8.75 7.03 -0.13
N SER A 65 -9.48 6.13 -0.80
CA SER A 65 -9.36 5.95 -2.25
C SER A 65 -9.81 7.21 -2.99
N ASP A 66 -10.93 7.80 -2.56
CA ASP A 66 -11.46 9.07 -3.05
C ASP A 66 -10.50 10.24 -2.82
N ALA A 67 -9.88 10.32 -1.65
CA ALA A 67 -8.91 11.36 -1.33
C ALA A 67 -7.66 11.26 -2.23
N LEU A 68 -7.17 10.05 -2.48
CA LEU A 68 -6.05 9.81 -3.39
C LEU A 68 -6.43 10.15 -4.83
N ASP A 69 -7.60 9.74 -5.30
CA ASP A 69 -8.09 10.06 -6.64
C ASP A 69 -8.31 11.58 -6.83
N ARG A 70 -8.59 12.34 -5.76
CA ARG A 70 -8.64 13.81 -5.80
C ARG A 70 -7.27 14.47 -5.77
N LEU A 71 -6.31 13.91 -5.03
CA LEU A 71 -4.98 14.48 -4.84
C LEU A 71 -4.08 14.24 -6.05
N ALA A 72 -4.10 13.02 -6.58
CA ALA A 72 -3.32 12.58 -7.74
C ALA A 72 -4.28 11.90 -8.75
N PRO A 73 -5.10 12.69 -9.46
CA PRO A 73 -6.08 12.13 -10.38
C PRO A 73 -5.42 11.47 -11.58
N GLU A 74 -6.12 10.49 -12.16
CA GLU A 74 -5.73 9.88 -13.41
C GLU A 74 -5.75 10.88 -14.57
N ASP A 75 -4.66 10.96 -15.32
CA ASP A 75 -4.48 11.95 -16.37
C ASP A 75 -5.07 11.49 -17.71
N LYS A 76 -6.40 11.49 -17.79
CA LYS A 76 -7.15 11.05 -18.99
C LYS A 76 -6.79 11.83 -20.27
N LYS A 77 -6.18 13.02 -20.15
CA LYS A 77 -5.79 13.88 -21.28
C LYS A 77 -4.29 13.86 -21.57
N GLY A 78 -3.46 13.24 -20.71
CA GLY A 78 -2.01 13.22 -20.83
C GLY A 78 -1.34 14.59 -20.66
N THR A 79 -1.95 15.50 -19.88
CA THR A 79 -1.50 16.89 -19.72
C THR A 79 -1.10 17.25 -18.29
N LEU A 80 -1.42 16.41 -17.32
CA LEU A 80 -1.20 16.63 -15.89
C LEU A 80 0.19 16.16 -15.45
N TYR A 81 0.65 15.02 -15.95
CA TYR A 81 1.94 14.46 -15.57
C TYR A 81 2.97 14.57 -16.69
N ARG A 82 4.19 14.98 -16.33
CA ARG A 82 5.35 14.92 -17.24
C ARG A 82 5.85 13.49 -17.43
N HIS A 83 5.62 12.64 -16.43
CA HIS A 83 5.97 11.23 -16.45
C HIS A 83 4.82 10.44 -17.08
N SER A 84 4.81 10.36 -18.42
CA SER A 84 3.70 9.81 -19.19
C SER A 84 4.01 8.50 -19.94
N ALA A 85 5.20 7.93 -19.73
CA ALA A 85 5.68 6.78 -20.49
C ALA A 85 5.22 5.42 -19.94
N GLU A 86 4.72 5.36 -18.71
CA GLU A 86 4.42 4.12 -17.98
C GLU A 86 2.94 3.69 -18.05
N GLY A 87 2.11 4.38 -18.83
CA GLY A 87 0.67 4.11 -18.92
C GLY A 87 -0.16 5.02 -18.01
N LEU A 88 -1.46 5.14 -18.30
CA LEU A 88 -2.36 6.08 -17.62
C LEU A 88 -2.55 5.77 -16.12
N ASP A 89 -2.41 4.50 -15.75
CA ASP A 89 -2.59 3.96 -14.40
C ASP A 89 -1.38 4.16 -13.48
N ASP A 90 -0.16 4.18 -14.02
CA ASP A 90 1.09 4.34 -13.24
C ASP A 90 1.49 5.82 -13.01
N MET A 91 0.99 6.76 -13.83
CA MET A 91 1.33 8.19 -13.67
C MET A 91 0.93 8.79 -12.31
N PRO A 92 -0.31 8.60 -11.81
CA PRO A 92 -0.73 9.22 -10.55
C PRO A 92 -0.06 8.61 -9.33
N VAL A 93 0.38 7.35 -9.39
CA VAL A 93 0.87 6.62 -8.21
C VAL A 93 2.24 7.12 -7.72
N ARG A 94 2.98 7.83 -8.58
CA ARG A 94 4.31 8.36 -8.28
C ARG A 94 4.32 9.85 -7.89
N ALA A 95 3.18 10.54 -7.99
CA ALA A 95 3.06 11.97 -7.74
C ALA A 95 2.92 12.28 -6.24
#